data_AF-A0AAU5YM04-F1
#
_entry.id   AF-A0AAU5YM04-F1
#
_cell.length_a   1.000
_cell.length_b   1.000
_cell.length_c   1.000
_cell.angle_alpha   90.00
_cell.angle_beta   90.00
_cell.angle_gamma   90.00
#
_symmetry.space_group_name_H-M   'P 1'
#
loop_
_entity.id
_entity.type
_entity.pdbx_description
1 polymer ?
#
loop_
_entity_poly.entity_id
_entity_poly.type
_entity_poly.pdbx_seq_one_letter_code
_entity_poly.pdbx_strand_id
1 'polypeptide(L)'
;MQHESGTLLYDPATDKVGEFQARSGPYAMLRPVGGGREWQADPTAVRPATPQERMRAGVRAANQRPRTDAPFLVGVGIGRPPAPMPDCVECEDLATQRADARAEHDYSAETDANVLLRRHQRQDHQA
;
A
#
# COMPACT_ATOMS: atom_id res chain seq x y z
N MET A 1 -10.31 5.36 34.73
CA MET A 1 -11.22 5.42 33.57
C MET A 1 -11.42 4.02 33.04
N GLN A 2 -12.67 3.57 32.94
CA GLN A 2 -13.01 2.29 32.33
C GLN A 2 -13.39 2.61 30.88
N HIS A 3 -12.63 2.11 29.91
CA HIS A 3 -12.98 2.22 28.50
C HIS A 3 -13.76 0.98 28.10
N GLU A 4 -14.78 1.15 27.26
CA GLU A 4 -15.52 0.03 26.68
C GLU A 4 -14.66 -0.61 25.58
N SER A 5 -14.68 -1.94 25.51
CA SER A 5 -13.99 -2.69 24.45
C SER A 5 -14.46 -2.21 23.07
N GLY A 6 -13.51 -1.96 22.16
CA GLY A 6 -13.78 -1.36 20.84
C GLY A 6 -13.61 0.15 20.76
N THR A 7 -13.34 0.84 21.88
CA THR A 7 -13.02 2.28 21.87
C THR A 7 -11.65 2.52 21.23
N LEU A 8 -11.56 3.41 20.25
CA LEU A 8 -10.28 3.83 19.66
C LEU A 8 -9.56 4.84 20.56
N LEU A 9 -8.39 4.45 21.06
CA LEU A 9 -7.53 5.26 21.90
C LEU A 9 -6.25 5.62 21.15
N TYR A 10 -5.83 6.87 21.31
CA TYR A 10 -4.51 7.35 20.90
C TYR A 10 -3.52 7.19 22.06
N ASP A 11 -2.39 6.59 21.75
CA ASP A 11 -1.26 6.40 22.64
C ASP A 11 -0.12 7.36 22.23
N PRO A 12 0.14 8.42 23.01
CA PRO A 12 1.20 9.38 22.71
C PRO A 12 2.61 8.78 22.83
N ALA A 13 2.79 7.68 23.59
CA ALA A 13 4.11 7.06 23.75
C ALA A 13 4.56 6.34 22.48
N THR A 14 3.61 5.82 21.69
CA THR A 14 3.90 5.09 20.45
C THR A 14 3.48 5.83 19.18
N ASP A 15 2.85 7.01 19.32
CA ASP A 15 2.22 7.78 18.24
C ASP A 15 1.28 6.93 17.38
N LYS A 16 0.43 6.13 18.03
CA LYS A 16 -0.46 5.17 17.36
C LYS A 16 -1.86 5.24 17.93
N VAL A 17 -2.80 4.81 17.10
CA VAL A 17 -4.20 4.61 17.49
C VAL A 17 -4.48 3.11 17.52
N GLY A 18 -5.13 2.65 18.59
CA GLY A 18 -5.56 1.26 18.73
C GLY A 18 -6.92 1.12 19.38
N GLU A 19 -7.58 0.02 19.08
CA GLU A 19 -8.82 -0.40 19.72
C GLU A 19 -8.50 -0.94 21.11
N PHE A 20 -9.19 -0.42 22.12
CA PHE A 20 -9.10 -0.92 23.47
C PHE A 20 -9.72 -2.31 23.56
N GLN A 21 -8.93 -3.30 23.96
CA GLN A 21 -9.37 -4.68 24.09
C GLN A 21 -9.82 -4.99 25.51
N ALA A 22 -8.91 -4.82 26.46
CA ALA A 22 -9.12 -5.11 27.87
C ALA A 22 -8.04 -4.42 28.75
N ARG A 23 -8.24 -4.43 30.06
CA ARG A 23 -7.16 -4.13 31.02
C ARG A 23 -6.43 -5.42 31.39
N SER A 24 -5.11 -5.38 31.38
CA SER A 24 -4.25 -6.46 31.85
C SER A 24 -3.29 -5.91 32.91
N GLY A 25 -3.57 -6.21 34.18
CA GLY A 25 -2.84 -5.63 35.31
C GLY A 25 -2.91 -4.08 35.29
N PRO A 26 -1.76 -3.38 35.40
CA PRO A 26 -1.73 -1.91 35.35
C PRO A 26 -1.86 -1.34 33.93
N TYR A 27 -1.86 -2.17 32.88
CA TYR A 27 -1.80 -1.72 31.50
C TYR A 27 -3.15 -1.84 30.77
N ALA A 28 -3.37 -0.94 29.82
CA ALA A 28 -4.40 -1.08 28.80
C ALA A 28 -3.85 -1.89 27.62
N MET A 29 -4.59 -2.91 27.17
CA MET A 29 -4.25 -3.66 25.97
C MET A 29 -4.92 -3.01 24.75
N LEU A 30 -4.09 -2.57 23.80
CA LEU A 30 -4.55 -1.97 22.55
C LEU A 30 -4.22 -2.86 21.35
N ARG A 31 -5.16 -2.93 20.40
CA ARG A 31 -4.97 -3.60 19.12
C ARG A 31 -4.87 -2.57 17.99
N PRO A 32 -3.91 -2.68 17.05
CA PRO A 32 -3.80 -1.68 15.98
C PRO A 32 -5.01 -1.68 15.06
N VAL A 33 -5.38 -0.50 14.56
CA VAL A 33 -6.38 -0.39 13.49
C VAL A 33 -5.88 -1.16 12.26
N GLY A 34 -6.70 -2.06 11.72
CA GLY A 34 -6.33 -2.94 10.61
C GLY A 34 -5.66 -4.26 11.00
N GLY A 35 -5.50 -4.53 12.30
CA GLY A 35 -4.90 -5.75 12.83
C GLY A 35 -3.38 -5.66 13.00
N GLY A 36 -2.80 -6.72 13.57
CA GLY A 36 -1.38 -6.78 13.93
C GLY A 36 -1.17 -7.07 15.41
N ARG A 37 0.08 -6.92 15.87
CA ARG A 37 0.47 -7.25 17.25
C ARG A 37 -0.11 -6.23 18.23
N GLU A 38 -0.87 -6.74 19.21
CA GLU A 38 -1.36 -5.96 20.34
C GLU A 38 -0.21 -5.40 21.18
N TRP A 39 -0.41 -4.25 21.82
CA TRP A 39 0.57 -3.65 22.70
C TRP A 39 -0.05 -3.18 24.02
N GLN A 40 0.82 -3.09 25.02
CA GLN A 40 0.50 -2.53 26.32
C GLN A 40 0.70 -1.02 26.27
N ALA A 41 -0.30 -0.28 26.71
CA ALA A 41 -0.25 1.17 26.85
C ALA A 41 -0.57 1.57 28.30
N ASP A 42 -0.01 2.70 28.73
CA ASP A 42 -0.32 3.25 30.04
C ASP A 42 -1.75 3.82 30.05
N PRO A 43 -2.65 3.34 30.93
CA PRO A 43 -4.06 3.75 30.92
C PRO A 43 -4.29 5.19 31.35
N THR A 44 -3.27 5.88 31.88
CA THR A 44 -3.35 7.30 32.27
C THR A 44 -2.85 8.23 31.17
N ALA A 45 -1.97 7.74 30.29
CA ALA A 45 -1.46 8.48 29.14
C ALA A 45 -2.36 8.36 27.89
N VAL A 46 -3.07 7.24 27.74
CA VAL A 46 -3.98 7.04 26.60
C VAL A 46 -5.23 7.91 26.70
N ARG A 47 -5.68 8.42 25.55
CA ARG A 47 -6.89 9.23 25.44
C ARG A 47 -7.76 8.78 24.27
N PRO A 48 -9.06 9.11 24.25
CA PRO A 48 -9.89 8.94 23.07
C PRO A 48 -9.24 9.58 21.84
N ALA A 49 -9.19 8.83 20.74
CA ALA A 49 -8.66 9.32 19.47
C ALA A 49 -9.61 10.34 18.84
N THR A 50 -9.07 11.45 18.36
CA THR A 50 -9.82 12.46 17.60
C THR A 50 -10.33 11.87 16.28
N PRO A 51 -11.37 12.47 15.65
CA PRO A 51 -11.82 12.02 14.32
C PRO A 51 -10.69 11.96 13.28
N GLN A 52 -9.78 12.93 13.30
CA GLN A 52 -8.64 12.97 12.37
C GLN A 52 -7.65 11.84 12.63
N GLU A 53 -7.32 11.54 13.90
CA GLU A 53 -6.42 10.44 14.26
C GLU A 53 -7.02 9.09 13.89
N ARG A 54 -8.34 8.91 14.09
CA ARG A 54 -9.06 7.71 13.65
C ARG A 54 -9.00 7.54 12.13
N MET A 55 -9.23 8.61 11.37
CA MET A 55 -9.15 8.59 9.92
C MET A 55 -7.73 8.26 9.44
N ARG A 56 -6.70 8.91 9.99
CA ARG A 56 -5.30 8.65 9.66
C ARG A 56 -4.90 7.22 9.96
N ALA A 57 -5.34 6.67 11.10
CA ALA A 57 -5.09 5.28 11.47
C ALA A 57 -5.75 4.30 10.49
N GLY A 58 -7.00 4.56 10.10
CA GLY A 58 -7.70 3.76 9.08
C GLY A 58 -7.03 3.80 7.71
N VAL A 59 -6.60 4.98 7.24
CA VAL A 59 -5.87 5.12 5.97
C VAL A 59 -4.52 4.42 6.03
N ARG A 60 -3.77 4.60 7.12
CA ARG A 60 -2.48 3.92 7.33
C ARG A 60 -2.66 2.40 7.34
N ALA A 61 -3.69 1.90 8.01
CA ALA A 61 -4.05 0.49 8.04
C ALA A 61 -4.36 -0.06 6.64
N ALA A 62 -5.18 0.64 5.87
CA ALA A 62 -5.52 0.26 4.49
C ALA A 62 -4.28 0.22 3.60
N ASN A 63 -3.39 1.22 3.71
CA ASN A 63 -2.15 1.30 2.93
C ASN A 63 -1.12 0.24 3.33
N GLN A 64 -1.05 -0.13 4.62
CA GLN A 64 -0.11 -1.14 5.13
C GLN A 64 -0.62 -2.56 4.93
N ARG A 65 -1.92 -2.75 4.69
CA ARG A 65 -2.49 -4.07 4.44
C ARG A 65 -1.83 -4.66 3.19
N PRO A 66 -1.15 -5.81 3.30
CA PRO A 66 -0.60 -6.46 2.12
C PRO A 66 -1.74 -6.71 1.14
N ARG A 67 -1.55 -6.33 -0.12
CA ARG A 67 -2.55 -6.56 -1.18
C ARG A 67 -2.63 -8.06 -1.45
N THR A 68 -3.48 -8.74 -0.70
CA THR A 68 -3.77 -10.17 -0.87
C THR A 68 -4.87 -10.43 -1.89
N ASP A 69 -5.47 -9.40 -2.49
CA ASP A 69 -6.36 -9.50 -3.67
C ASP A 69 -5.58 -9.54 -4.99
N ALA A 70 -4.25 -9.45 -4.93
CA ALA A 70 -3.38 -9.56 -6.07
C ALA A 70 -3.10 -10.98 -6.63
N PRO A 71 -3.81 -12.10 -6.33
CA PRO A 71 -3.64 -13.32 -7.11
C PRO A 71 -3.97 -13.11 -8.60
N PHE A 72 -4.78 -12.11 -8.93
CA PHE A 72 -5.05 -11.72 -10.32
C PHE A 72 -4.05 -10.71 -10.91
N LEU A 73 -3.16 -10.11 -10.10
CA LEU A 73 -2.21 -9.08 -10.57
C LEU A 73 -0.75 -9.52 -10.57
N VAL A 74 -0.42 -10.72 -10.07
CA VAL A 74 0.97 -11.25 -10.06
C VAL A 74 1.15 -12.49 -10.97
N GLY A 75 0.10 -12.91 -11.71
CA GLY A 75 0.15 -14.04 -12.65
C GLY A 75 0.03 -13.67 -14.15
N VAL A 76 -0.31 -12.42 -14.45
CA VAL A 76 -0.35 -11.87 -15.82
C VAL A 76 0.62 -10.69 -15.83
N GLY A 77 1.37 -10.48 -16.91
CA GLY A 77 2.46 -9.48 -17.04
C GLY A 77 2.05 -8.00 -16.91
N ILE A 78 1.37 -7.66 -15.82
CA ILE A 78 0.97 -6.32 -15.39
C ILE A 78 2.07 -5.71 -14.51
N GLY A 79 2.90 -6.54 -13.85
CA GLY A 79 4.03 -6.05 -13.03
C GLY A 79 5.38 -5.96 -13.74
N ARG A 80 5.62 -6.79 -14.78
CA ARG A 80 6.87 -6.74 -15.56
C ARG A 80 6.62 -5.92 -16.84
N PRO A 81 7.33 -4.80 -17.04
CA PRO A 81 7.23 -4.06 -18.30
C PRO A 81 7.56 -4.97 -19.50
N PRO A 82 6.83 -4.89 -20.63
CA PRO A 82 7.15 -5.61 -21.87
C PRO A 82 8.61 -5.39 -22.27
N ALA A 83 9.33 -6.48 -22.53
CA ALA A 83 10.69 -6.41 -23.05
C ALA A 83 10.64 -6.19 -24.58
N PRO A 84 11.51 -5.36 -25.15
CA PRO A 84 11.61 -5.21 -26.59
C PRO A 84 12.05 -6.52 -27.26
N MET A 85 11.61 -6.75 -28.50
CA MET A 85 12.08 -7.88 -29.31
C MET A 85 13.48 -7.56 -29.87
N PRO A 86 14.40 -8.54 -29.93
CA PRO A 86 15.71 -8.33 -30.53
C PRO A 86 15.57 -7.88 -31.99
N ASP A 87 16.44 -6.95 -32.39
CA ASP A 87 16.51 -6.39 -33.75
C ASP A 87 15.23 -5.65 -34.23
N CYS A 88 14.33 -5.28 -33.31
CA CYS A 88 13.18 -4.44 -33.63
C CYS A 88 13.36 -3.01 -33.12
N VAL A 89 13.64 -2.08 -34.04
CA VAL A 89 13.88 -0.65 -33.72
C VAL A 89 12.72 -0.01 -32.97
N GLU A 90 11.49 -0.20 -33.45
CA GLU A 90 10.28 0.35 -32.80
C GLU A 90 10.09 -0.16 -31.36
N CYS A 91 10.48 -1.42 -31.09
CA CYS A 91 10.45 -1.96 -29.74
C CYS A 91 11.47 -1.25 -28.83
N GLU A 92 12.69 -1.03 -29.32
CA GLU A 92 13.76 -0.36 -28.58
C GLU A 92 13.43 1.12 -28.31
N ASP A 93 12.83 1.81 -29.28
CA ASP A 93 12.40 3.21 -29.12
C ASP A 93 11.34 3.34 -28.02
N LEU A 94 10.33 2.46 -28.01
CA LEU A 94 9.31 2.44 -26.95
C LEU A 94 9.90 2.03 -25.59
N ALA A 95 10.90 1.16 -25.55
CA ALA A 95 11.61 0.81 -24.33
C ALA A 95 12.44 1.99 -23.79
N THR A 96 13.03 2.79 -24.67
CA THR A 96 13.78 4.01 -24.35
C THR A 96 12.83 5.08 -23.81
N GLN A 97 11.72 5.35 -24.49
CA GLN A 97 10.70 6.31 -24.04
C GLN A 97 10.18 5.98 -22.63
N ARG A 98 9.98 4.69 -22.34
CA ARG A 98 9.63 4.24 -20.98
C ARG A 98 10.72 4.54 -19.95
N ALA A 99 11.99 4.33 -20.31
CA ALA A 99 13.11 4.58 -19.42
C ALA A 99 13.25 6.07 -19.10
N ASP A 100 13.09 6.93 -20.11
CA ASP A 100 13.10 8.39 -19.96
C ASP A 100 11.95 8.87 -19.09
N ALA A 101 10.71 8.43 -19.36
CA ALA A 101 9.54 8.75 -18.55
C ALA A 101 9.73 8.36 -17.08
N ARG A 102 10.34 7.20 -16.82
CA ARG A 102 10.65 6.76 -15.45
C ARG A 102 11.71 7.65 -14.78
N ALA A 103 12.75 8.07 -15.52
CA ALA A 103 13.77 8.98 -15.00
C ALA A 103 13.18 10.35 -14.62
N GLU A 104 12.17 10.80 -15.37
CA GLU A 104 11.44 12.05 -15.12
C GLU A 104 10.29 11.89 -14.10
N HIS A 105 9.99 10.67 -13.67
CA HIS A 105 8.83 10.30 -12.83
C HIS A 105 7.47 10.61 -13.47
N ASP A 106 7.37 10.55 -14.80
CA ASP A 106 6.11 10.63 -15.53
C ASP A 106 5.45 9.24 -15.66
N TYR A 107 4.61 8.91 -14.69
CA TYR A 107 3.90 7.63 -14.64
C TYR A 107 2.90 7.42 -15.79
N SER A 108 2.35 8.51 -16.35
CA SER A 108 1.39 8.42 -17.45
C SER A 108 2.12 8.00 -18.73
N ALA A 109 3.21 8.69 -19.05
CA ALA A 109 4.05 8.36 -20.20
C ALA A 109 4.68 6.96 -20.07
N GLU A 110 5.11 6.55 -18.87
CA GLU A 110 5.63 5.19 -18.64
C GLU A 110 4.56 4.13 -18.95
N THR A 111 3.30 4.39 -18.57
CA THR A 111 2.18 3.49 -18.84
C THR A 111 1.84 3.43 -20.32
N ASP A 112 1.82 4.59 -21.00
CA ASP A 112 1.54 4.67 -22.44
C ASP A 112 2.58 3.93 -23.27
N ALA A 113 3.88 4.09 -22.97
CA ALA A 113 4.96 3.35 -23.63
C ALA A 113 4.78 1.83 -23.46
N ASN A 114 4.39 1.37 -22.27
CA ASN A 114 4.07 -0.03 -22.02
C ASN A 114 2.83 -0.53 -22.79
N VAL A 115 1.83 0.32 -23.02
CA VAL A 115 0.64 -0.02 -23.81
C VAL A 115 1.00 -0.12 -25.30
N LEU A 116 1.75 0.84 -25.82
CA LEU A 116 2.21 0.89 -27.21
C LEU A 116 3.11 -0.30 -27.54
N LEU A 117 4.07 -0.64 -26.66
CA LEU A 117 4.98 -1.76 -26.90
C LEU A 117 4.22 -3.09 -26.97
N ARG A 118 3.26 -3.33 -26.07
CA ARG A 118 2.40 -4.53 -26.13
C ARG A 118 1.54 -4.55 -27.38
N ARG A 119 1.06 -3.39 -27.84
CA ARG A 119 0.25 -3.29 -29.06
C ARG A 119 1.08 -3.69 -30.28
N HIS A 120 2.25 -3.09 -30.46
CA HIS A 120 3.16 -3.39 -31.56
C HIS A 120 3.56 -4.88 -31.57
N GLN A 121 3.91 -5.44 -30.40
CA GLN A 121 4.22 -6.86 -30.29
C GLN A 121 3.10 -7.79 -30.74
N ARG A 122 1.84 -7.47 -30.42
CA ARG A 122 0.70 -8.27 -30.91
C ARG A 122 0.46 -8.13 -32.40
N GLN A 123 0.84 -7.00 -33.00
CA GLN A 123 0.57 -6.72 -34.41
C GLN A 123 1.68 -7.24 -35.32
N ASP A 124 2.94 -7.13 -34.89
CA ASP A 124 4.12 -7.34 -35.74
C ASP A 124 4.94 -8.58 -35.35
N HIS A 125 4.79 -9.09 -34.11
CA HIS A 125 5.64 -10.18 -33.57
C HIS A 125 4.87 -11.43 -33.13
N GLN A 126 3.54 -11.37 -33.01
CA GLN A 126 2.70 -12.54 -32.75
C GLN A 126 2.06 -13.02 -34.05
N ALA A 127 2.70 -14.01 -34.69
CA ALA A 127 2.06 -14.86 -35.70
C ALA A 127 1.24 -15.97 -35.02
#